data_AF-A0A3D8L081-F1
#
_entry.id   AF-A0A3D8L081-F1
#
_cell.length_a   1.000
_cell.length_b   1.000
_cell.length_c   1.000
_cell.angle_alpha   90.00
_cell.angle_beta   90.00
_cell.angle_gamma   90.00
#
_symmetry.space_group_name_H-M   'P 1'
#
loop_
_entity.id
_entity.type
_entity.pdbx_description
1 polymer ?
#
loop_
_entity_poly.entity_id
_entity_poly.type
_entity_poly.pdbx_seq_one_letter_code
_entity_poly.pdbx_strand_id
1 'polypeptide(L)' 'MDWYSFLWGIVFVLAGIIMILMRYEGSSKDDSWLDIGNARLISGGIFGIVMGLYFIITSL' A
#
# COMPACT_ATOMS: atom_id res chain seq x y z
N MET A 1 -23.38 -4.70 -7.16
CA MET A 1 -22.30 -3.75 -6.81
C MET A 1 -22.41 -3.44 -5.32
N ASP A 2 -21.58 -4.08 -4.50
CA ASP A 2 -21.58 -3.82 -3.05
C ASP A 2 -20.76 -2.55 -2.80
N TRP A 3 -21.45 -1.43 -2.60
CA TRP A 3 -20.88 -0.12 -2.29
C TRP A 3 -19.83 -0.18 -1.16
N TYR A 4 -20.01 -1.09 -0.21
CA TYR A 4 -19.05 -1.37 0.86
C TYR A 4 -17.71 -1.93 0.34
N SER A 5 -17.73 -2.86 -0.61
CA SER A 5 -16.53 -3.44 -1.21
C SER A 5 -15.72 -2.39 -1.96
N PHE A 6 -16.39 -1.47 -2.66
CA PHE A 6 -15.74 -0.35 -3.33
C PHE A 6 -15.02 0.58 -2.34
N LEU A 7 -15.70 0.97 -1.24
CA LEU A 7 -15.12 1.82 -0.20
C LEU A 7 -13.90 1.16 0.47
N TRP A 8 -13.98 -0.13 0.79
CA TRP A 8 -12.83 -0.87 1.31
C TRP A 8 -11.66 -0.90 0.32
N GLY A 9 -11.96 -1.04 -0.97
CA GLY A 9 -10.95 -0.98 -2.02
C GLY A 9 -10.18 0.36 -2.03
N ILE A 10 -10.88 1.49 -1.91
CA ILE A 10 -10.23 2.82 -1.79
C ILE A 10 -9.35 2.90 -0.54
N VAL A 11 -9.84 2.41 0.61
CA VAL A 11 -9.10 2.43 1.88
C VAL A 11 -7.78 1.64 1.76
N PHE A 12 -7.83 0.45 1.15
CA PHE A 12 -6.63 -0.38 0.95
C PHE A 12 -5.60 0.26 0.00
N VAL A 13 -6.05 0.91 -1.09
CA VAL A 13 -5.16 1.65 -1.99
C VAL A 13 -4.47 2.80 -1.24
N LEU A 14 -5.23 3.60 -0.47
CA LEU A 14 -4.68 4.72 0.28
C LEU A 14 -3.67 4.26 1.33
N ALA A 15 -3.98 3.20 2.09
CA ALA A 15 -3.07 2.63 3.07
C ALA A 15 -1.77 2.12 2.41
N GLY A 16 -1.88 1.49 1.24
CA GLY A 16 -0.73 1.03 0.46
C GLY A 16 0.18 2.17 0.01
N ILE A 17 -0.39 3.26 -0.49
CA ILE A 17 0.36 4.47 -0.89
C ILE A 17 1.06 5.10 0.32
N ILE A 18 0.36 5.25 1.45
CA ILE A 18 0.93 5.84 2.68
C ILE A 18 2.15 5.04 3.15
N MET A 19 2.10 3.71 3.16
CA MET A 19 3.25 2.88 3.56
C MET A 19 4.48 3.08 2.66
N ILE A 20 4.28 3.28 1.36
CA ILE A 20 5.37 3.56 0.42
C ILE A 20 5.94 4.97 0.64
N LEU A 21 5.08 5.95 0.92
CA LEU A 21 5.50 7.33 1.22
C LEU A 21 6.28 7.42 2.54
N MET A 22 5.86 6.71 3.58
CA MET A 22 6.58 6.62 4.86
C MET A 22 8.01 6.09 4.67
N ARG A 23 8.19 5.13 3.75
CA ARG A 23 9.54 4.69 3.36
C ARG A 23 10.33 5.81 2.68
N TYR A 24 9.73 6.58 1.77
CA TYR A 24 10.44 7.63 1.04
C TYR A 24 10.98 8.70 1.99
N GLU A 25 10.19 9.09 2.99
CA GLU A 25 10.61 10.05 4.02
C GLU A 25 11.71 9.49 4.94
N GLY A 26 11.59 8.21 5.36
CA GLY A 26 12.57 7.53 6.20
C GLY A 26 13.91 7.24 5.52
N SER A 27 13.92 7.09 4.18
CA SER A 27 15.14 6.81 3.40
C SER A 27 16.11 8.00 3.31
N SER A 28 15.74 9.19 3.80
CA SER A 28 16.59 10.39 3.78
C SER A 28 17.79 10.33 4.75
N LYS A 29 17.90 9.27 5.57
CA LYS A 29 18.89 9.21 6.66
C LYS A 29 19.84 8.00 6.66
N ASP A 30 19.61 6.94 5.89
CA ASP A 30 20.49 5.75 5.90
C ASP A 30 20.60 5.04 4.53
N ASP A 31 21.84 4.82 4.08
CA ASP A 31 22.23 4.26 2.77
C ASP A 31 21.99 2.74 2.59
N SER A 32 21.30 2.07 3.53
CA SER A 32 21.03 0.63 3.42
C SER A 32 19.69 0.36 2.72
N TRP A 33 19.70 0.45 1.38
CA TRP A 33 18.57 0.09 0.51
C TRP A 33 18.06 -1.36 0.68
N LEU A 34 18.75 -2.21 1.44
CA LEU A 34 18.44 -3.62 1.69
C LEU A 34 18.12 -3.92 3.16
N ASP A 35 17.71 -2.94 3.96
CA ASP A 35 17.24 -3.23 5.31
C ASP A 35 15.89 -3.97 5.28
N ILE A 36 15.76 -5.01 6.10
CA ILE A 36 14.59 -5.91 6.14
C ILE A 36 13.33 -5.11 6.49
N GLY A 37 13.46 -4.04 7.28
CA GLY A 37 12.37 -3.10 7.58
C GLY A 37 11.81 -2.41 6.33
N ASN A 38 12.69 -2.03 5.39
CA ASN A 38 12.31 -1.37 4.14
C ASN A 38 11.58 -2.33 3.20
N ALA A 39 12.06 -3.57 3.09
CA ALA A 39 11.41 -4.59 2.28
C ALA A 39 9.99 -4.89 2.79
N ARG A 40 9.77 -4.88 4.10
CA ARG A 40 8.43 -5.06 4.72
C ARG A 40 7.48 -3.90 4.43
N LEU A 41 7.94 -2.65 4.50
CA LEU A 41 7.09 -1.48 4.21
C LEU A 41 6.69 -1.43 2.73
N ILE A 42 7.64 -1.67 1.81
CA ILE A 42 7.35 -1.67 0.37
C ILE A 42 6.43 -2.83 0.00
N SER A 43 6.69 -4.04 0.51
CA SER A 43 5.83 -5.20 0.25
C SER A 43 4.41 -5.03 0.82
N GLY A 44 4.28 -4.48 2.03
CA GLY A 44 2.99 -4.12 2.62
C GLY A 44 2.24 -3.06 1.79
N GLY A 45 2.97 -2.05 1.28
CA GLY A 45 2.44 -1.03 0.39
C GLY A 45 1.87 -1.58 -0.92
N ILE A 46 2.66 -2.40 -1.61
CA ILE A 46 2.26 -3.06 -2.87
C ILE A 46 1.06 -3.98 -2.63
N PHE A 47 1.08 -4.76 -1.56
CA PHE A 47 -0.04 -5.65 -1.21
C PHE A 47 -1.34 -4.87 -0.98
N GLY A 48 -1.29 -3.76 -0.24
CA GLY A 48 -2.43 -2.88 -0.03
C GLY A 48 -3.02 -2.33 -1.33
N ILE A 49 -2.16 -1.90 -2.26
CA ILE A 49 -2.60 -1.41 -3.58
C ILE A 49 -3.27 -2.54 -4.39
N VAL A 50 -2.66 -3.73 -4.45
CA VAL A 50 -3.20 -4.87 -5.21
C VAL A 50 -4.55 -5.31 -4.67
N MET A 51 -4.68 -5.47 -3.35
CA MET A 51 -5.95 -5.85 -2.73
C MET A 51 -7.00 -4.75 -2.91
N GLY A 52 -6.63 -3.48 -2.78
CA GLY A 52 -7.56 -2.38 -2.97
C GLY A 52 -8.11 -2.30 -4.39
N LEU A 53 -7.26 -2.48 -5.40
CA LEU A 53 -7.69 -2.55 -6.80
C LEU A 53 -8.58 -3.77 -7.07
N TYR A 54 -8.28 -4.93 -6.47
CA TYR A 54 -9.13 -6.11 -6.57
C TYR A 54 -10.55 -5.84 -6.06
N PHE A 55 -10.68 -5.23 -4.88
CA PHE A 55 -11.99 -4.87 -4.30
C PHE A 55 -12.75 -3.83 -5.14
N ILE A 56 -12.04 -2.85 -5.72
CA ILE A 56 -12.65 -1.86 -6.63
C ILE A 56 -13.18 -2.55 -7.89
N ILE A 57 -12.35 -3.36 -8.57
CA ILE A 57 -12.71 -4.01 -9.84
C ILE A 57 -13.86 -5.00 -9.65
N THR A 58 -13.83 -5.80 -8.58
CA THR A 58 -14.89 -6.78 -8.28
C THR A 58 -16.20 -6.14 -7.81
N SER A 59 -16.17 -4.86 -7.42
CA SER A 59 -17.37 -4.12 -7.02
C SER A 59 -18.13 -3.49 -8.19
N LEU A 60 -17.51 -3.41 -9.37
CA LEU A 60 -18.07 -2.97 -10.66
C LEU A 60 -18.83 -4.11 -11.35
#